data_AF-A0A226EA54-F1
#
_entry.id   AF-A0A226EA54-F1
#
_cell.length_a   1.000
_cell.length_b   1.000
_cell.length_c   1.000
_cell.angle_alpha   90.00
_cell.angle_beta   90.00
_cell.angle_gamma   90.00
#
_symmetry.space_group_name_H-M   'P 1'
#
loop_
_entity.id
_entity.type
_entity.pdbx_description
1 polymer ?
#
loop_
_entity_poly.entity_id
_entity_poly.type
_entity_poly.pdbx_seq_one_letter_code
_entity_poly.pdbx_strand_id
1 'polypeptide(L)'
;MSTCTLISIVFYFANDSLPIFPLSILPRPRDHEVWGLNLKQNNWFKILFCPVVIYGAIWVGQLFLALIVCGCFYTFSVLTLLHTEFRTPRESKKQSSNTCNLLRTVRHLPREYNSVQLLHLRANGCVKYLMLVMHSECLHFILSCNVILLTSWNSLDIYAKMQMFLWSFVFEFWWTVWLEVVGRFYKMSKTTLNSWKNVKSISKHEKKCFMKYAKTCQPLTFGARGVFTINRVTVLKFTRSVVKGTFKAMLAFGRK
;
A
#
# COMPACT_ATOMS: atom_id res chain seq x y z
N MET A 1 7.15 19.93 -13.68
CA MET A 1 6.30 18.89 -14.30
C MET A 1 7.20 17.79 -14.84
N SER A 2 6.92 16.52 -14.54
CA SER A 2 7.73 15.41 -15.03
C SER A 2 7.56 15.27 -16.55
N THR A 3 8.66 15.22 -17.31
CA THR A 3 8.63 15.10 -18.77
C THR A 3 7.86 13.87 -19.26
N CYS A 4 7.77 12.81 -18.44
CA CYS A 4 6.98 11.62 -18.73
C CYS A 4 5.49 11.91 -18.96
N THR A 5 4.89 12.92 -18.31
CA THR A 5 3.45 13.18 -18.47
C THR A 5 3.10 13.72 -19.84
N LEU A 6 3.99 14.49 -20.50
CA LEU A 6 3.74 14.99 -21.85
C LEU A 6 3.80 13.87 -22.89
N ILE A 7 4.69 12.89 -22.69
CA ILE A 7 4.82 11.73 -23.58
C ILE A 7 3.58 10.83 -23.48
N SER A 8 3.03 10.64 -22.28
CA SER A 8 1.80 9.85 -22.10
C SER A 8 0.59 10.48 -22.81
N ILE A 9 0.53 11.81 -22.90
CA ILE A 9 -0.54 12.53 -23.63
C ILE A 9 -0.44 12.23 -25.12
N VAL A 10 0.75 12.36 -25.71
CA VAL A 10 0.96 12.07 -27.14
C VAL A 10 0.66 10.59 -27.45
N PHE A 11 1.10 9.68 -26.58
CA PHE A 11 0.84 8.24 -26.76
C PHE A 11 -0.64 7.88 -26.63
N TYR A 12 -1.39 8.59 -25.78
CA TYR A 12 -2.83 8.42 -25.61
C TYR A 12 -3.60 8.92 -26.84
N PHE A 13 -3.20 10.04 -27.43
CA PHE A 13 -3.79 10.56 -28.67
C PHE A 13 -3.38 9.76 -29.92
N ALA A 14 -2.27 9.04 -29.88
CA ALA A 14 -1.81 8.22 -31.01
C ALA A 14 -2.50 6.84 -31.10
N ASN A 15 -3.19 6.39 -30.05
CA ASN A 15 -3.82 5.06 -30.00
C ASN A 15 -5.33 5.15 -29.72
N ASP A 16 -6.12 5.30 -30.77
CA ASP A 16 -7.60 5.31 -30.71
C ASP A 16 -8.22 3.97 -30.27
N SER A 17 -7.43 2.89 -30.24
CA SER A 17 -7.88 1.53 -29.89
C SER A 17 -7.83 1.22 -28.38
N LEU A 18 -7.40 2.17 -27.54
CA LEU A 18 -7.28 1.92 -26.10
C LEU A 18 -8.67 1.83 -25.43
N PRO A 19 -8.94 0.78 -24.62
CA PRO A 19 -10.28 0.49 -24.11
C PRO A 19 -10.80 1.48 -23.04
N ILE A 20 -10.00 2.46 -22.62
CA ILE A 20 -10.29 3.32 -21.45
C ILE A 20 -11.17 4.54 -21.83
N PHE A 21 -11.50 4.74 -23.11
CA PHE A 21 -12.39 5.84 -23.48
C PHE A 21 -13.81 5.63 -22.95
N PRO A 22 -14.45 6.59 -22.26
CA PRO A 22 -15.88 6.52 -21.94
C PRO A 22 -16.77 6.31 -23.16
N LEU A 23 -16.24 6.67 -24.34
CA LEU A 23 -16.87 6.48 -25.63
C LEU A 23 -16.92 5.02 -26.11
N SER A 24 -16.08 4.12 -25.58
CA SER A 24 -16.19 2.68 -25.85
C SER A 24 -17.34 2.03 -25.06
N ILE A 25 -17.84 2.71 -24.02
CA ILE A 25 -18.97 2.27 -23.18
C ILE A 25 -20.32 2.69 -23.78
N LEU A 26 -20.34 3.74 -24.62
CA LEU A 26 -21.56 4.17 -25.31
C LEU A 26 -21.88 3.23 -26.48
N PRO A 27 -23.14 2.78 -26.63
CA PRO A 27 -23.53 1.91 -27.73
C PRO A 27 -23.25 2.58 -29.08
N ARG A 28 -22.66 1.85 -30.02
CA ARG A 28 -22.44 2.35 -31.40
C ARG A 28 -23.80 2.76 -32.00
N PRO A 29 -23.99 4.03 -32.41
CA PRO A 29 -25.22 4.47 -33.02
C PRO A 29 -25.41 3.81 -34.40
N ARG A 30 -26.66 3.48 -34.75
CA ARG A 30 -27.04 2.89 -36.05
C ARG A 30 -26.83 3.89 -37.20
N ASP A 31 -26.49 3.36 -38.37
CA ASP A 31 -25.61 3.98 -39.37
C ASP A 31 -26.13 5.21 -40.14
N HIS A 32 -27.36 5.70 -39.95
CA HIS A 32 -27.97 6.54 -41.00
C HIS A 32 -28.32 8.00 -40.65
N GLU A 33 -28.42 8.43 -39.38
CA GLU A 33 -28.98 9.77 -39.10
C GLU A 33 -28.11 10.74 -38.27
N VAL A 34 -26.93 10.35 -37.77
CA VAL A 34 -26.24 11.16 -36.73
C VAL A 34 -24.89 11.76 -37.17
N TRP A 35 -24.42 11.49 -38.39
CA TRP A 35 -23.02 11.75 -38.78
C TRP A 35 -22.56 13.22 -38.74
N GLY A 36 -23.44 14.20 -38.98
CA GLY A 36 -23.07 15.62 -39.02
C GLY A 36 -22.89 16.28 -37.64
N LEU A 37 -23.75 15.96 -36.67
CA LEU A 37 -23.69 16.50 -35.30
C LEU A 37 -22.78 15.67 -34.38
N ASN A 38 -22.69 14.34 -34.59
CA ASN A 38 -21.80 13.49 -33.80
C ASN A 38 -20.31 13.79 -34.06
N LEU A 39 -19.86 14.03 -35.29
CA LEU A 39 -18.42 14.19 -35.55
C LEU A 39 -17.83 15.47 -34.92
N LYS A 40 -18.55 16.59 -34.95
CA LYS A 40 -18.11 17.84 -34.31
C LYS A 40 -18.30 17.83 -32.80
N GLN A 41 -19.44 17.37 -32.29
CA GLN A 41 -19.70 17.36 -30.85
C GLN A 41 -18.83 16.33 -30.10
N ASN A 42 -18.52 15.20 -30.74
CA ASN A 42 -17.68 14.16 -30.16
C ASN A 42 -16.20 14.57 -30.11
N ASN A 43 -15.67 15.28 -31.12
CA ASN A 43 -14.29 15.76 -31.08
C ASN A 43 -14.09 16.87 -30.04
N TRP A 44 -15.02 17.82 -29.91
CA TRP A 44 -14.93 18.84 -28.86
C TRP A 44 -15.05 18.23 -27.45
N PHE A 45 -15.93 17.25 -27.26
CA PHE A 45 -16.04 16.54 -25.99
C PHE A 45 -14.76 15.76 -25.67
N LYS A 46 -14.16 15.07 -26.64
CA LYS A 46 -12.84 14.42 -26.47
C LYS A 46 -11.75 15.42 -26.12
N ILE A 47 -11.68 16.56 -26.82
CA ILE A 47 -10.67 17.60 -26.60
C ILE A 47 -10.82 18.25 -25.22
N LEU A 48 -12.03 18.42 -24.70
CA LEU A 48 -12.26 18.99 -23.36
C LEU A 48 -12.13 17.94 -22.24
N PHE A 49 -12.62 16.72 -22.44
CA PHE A 49 -12.66 15.69 -21.41
C PHE A 49 -11.29 15.03 -21.21
N CYS A 50 -10.52 14.82 -22.28
CA CYS A 50 -9.22 14.16 -22.21
C CYS A 50 -8.22 14.92 -21.31
N PRO A 51 -8.01 16.24 -21.44
CA PRO A 51 -7.16 16.99 -20.52
C PRO A 51 -7.61 16.91 -19.07
N VAL A 52 -8.92 16.91 -18.81
CA VAL A 52 -9.47 16.81 -17.45
C VAL A 52 -9.15 15.45 -16.84
N VAL A 53 -9.36 14.35 -17.58
CA VAL A 53 -9.02 12.99 -17.12
C VAL A 53 -7.52 12.84 -16.93
N ILE A 54 -6.71 13.30 -17.88
CA ILE A 54 -5.25 13.25 -17.78
C ILE A 54 -4.78 14.05 -16.55
N TYR A 55 -5.27 15.27 -16.38
CA TYR A 55 -4.93 16.12 -15.25
C TYR A 55 -5.34 15.45 -13.92
N GLY A 56 -6.56 14.91 -13.86
CA GLY A 56 -7.04 14.15 -12.71
C GLY A 56 -6.17 12.93 -12.40
N ALA A 57 -5.80 12.14 -13.42
CA ALA A 57 -4.93 10.99 -13.27
C ALA A 57 -3.52 11.38 -12.79
N ILE A 58 -2.95 12.47 -13.31
CA ILE A 58 -1.66 13.01 -12.87
C ILE A 58 -1.75 13.44 -11.40
N TRP A 59 -2.81 14.16 -11.02
CA TRP A 59 -3.01 14.61 -9.64
C TRP A 59 -3.16 13.44 -8.67
N VAL A 60 -4.00 12.46 -9.01
CA VAL A 60 -4.17 11.25 -8.20
C VAL A 60 -2.86 10.48 -8.10
N GLY A 61 -2.12 10.34 -9.21
CA GLY A 61 -0.80 9.70 -9.24
C GLY A 61 0.22 10.42 -8.36
N GLN A 62 0.27 11.76 -8.42
CA GLN A 62 1.17 12.57 -7.58
C GLN A 62 0.79 12.48 -6.10
N LEU A 63 -0.50 12.53 -5.78
CA LEU A 63 -0.99 12.35 -4.41
C LEU A 63 -0.59 10.96 -3.88
N PHE A 64 -0.79 9.92 -4.67
CA PHE A 64 -0.43 8.56 -4.31
C PHE A 64 1.08 8.40 -4.09
N LEU A 65 1.89 8.96 -5.00
CA LEU A 65 3.35 8.98 -4.86
C LEU A 65 3.78 9.72 -3.59
N ALA A 66 3.20 10.90 -3.31
CA ALA A 66 3.48 11.66 -2.10
C ALA A 66 3.12 10.87 -0.83
N LEU A 67 1.97 10.19 -0.81
CA LEU A 67 1.56 9.33 0.30
C LEU A 67 2.52 8.16 0.51
N ILE A 68 2.98 7.51 -0.56
CA ILE A 68 3.99 6.44 -0.50
C ILE A 68 5.29 6.99 0.07
N VAL A 69 5.80 8.09 -0.48
CA VAL A 69 7.08 8.68 -0.05
C VAL A 69 7.01 9.09 1.42
N CYS A 70 5.96 9.82 1.83
CA CYS A 70 5.74 10.19 3.22
C CYS A 70 5.59 8.96 4.13
N GLY A 71 4.86 7.93 3.69
CA GLY A 71 4.70 6.67 4.42
C GLY A 71 6.02 5.92 4.59
N CYS A 72 6.85 5.85 3.55
CA CYS A 72 8.18 5.28 3.58
C CYS A 72 9.08 6.05 4.55
N PHE A 73 9.20 7.37 4.40
CA PHE A 73 9.99 8.19 5.33
C PHE A 73 9.55 7.99 6.77
N TYR A 74 8.25 8.07 7.03
CA TYR A 74 7.69 7.85 8.36
C TYR A 74 8.04 6.46 8.92
N THR A 75 7.81 5.39 8.13
CA THR A 75 8.08 4.02 8.58
C THR A 75 9.55 3.78 8.82
N PHE A 76 10.44 4.24 7.94
CA PHE A 76 11.90 4.10 8.11
C PHE A 76 12.41 4.88 9.32
N SER A 77 11.96 6.12 9.54
CA SER A 77 12.34 6.92 10.70
C SER A 77 11.90 6.26 12.01
N VAL A 78 10.63 5.84 12.11
CA VAL A 78 10.12 5.21 13.33
C VAL A 78 10.71 3.82 13.53
N LEU A 79 10.94 3.05 12.48
CA LEU A 79 11.57 1.73 12.57
C LEU A 79 13.01 1.84 13.09
N THR A 80 13.77 2.83 12.60
CA THR A 80 15.11 3.12 13.08
C THR A 80 15.07 3.45 14.57
N LEU A 81 14.19 4.37 14.97
CA LEU A 81 14.02 4.76 16.37
C LEU A 81 13.62 3.59 17.29
N LEU A 82 12.69 2.73 16.84
CA LEU A 82 12.27 1.53 17.58
C LEU A 82 13.42 0.53 17.74
N HIS A 83 14.28 0.41 16.72
CA HIS A 83 15.35 -0.58 16.67
C HIS A 83 16.60 -0.13 17.43
N THR A 84 17.01 1.15 17.29
CA THR A 84 18.24 1.68 17.88
C THR A 84 18.01 2.21 19.29
N GLU A 85 16.98 3.01 19.51
CA GLU A 85 16.80 3.76 20.75
C GLU A 85 15.95 3.00 21.78
N PHE A 86 14.73 2.62 21.40
CA PHE A 86 13.76 2.08 22.35
C PHE A 86 13.98 0.61 22.72
N ARG A 87 14.79 -0.11 21.94
CA ARG A 87 15.10 -1.51 22.20
C ARG A 87 16.21 -1.62 23.24
N THR A 88 15.92 -2.30 24.33
CA THR A 88 16.94 -2.61 25.35
C THR A 88 17.78 -3.80 24.87
N PRO A 89 19.12 -3.67 24.80
CA PRO A 89 19.98 -4.79 24.43
C PRO A 89 19.84 -5.94 25.44
N ARG A 90 19.91 -7.18 24.94
CA ARG A 90 20.02 -8.35 25.81
C ARG A 90 21.44 -8.35 26.39
N GLU A 91 21.58 -8.62 27.69
CA GLU A 91 22.80 -8.45 28.49
C GLU A 91 24.10 -9.02 27.88
N SER A 92 24.01 -9.96 26.93
CA SER A 92 25.17 -10.58 26.28
C SER A 92 25.70 -9.87 25.03
N LYS A 93 25.07 -8.80 24.53
CA LYS A 93 25.56 -8.07 23.35
C LYS A 93 25.85 -6.61 23.70
N LYS A 94 27.13 -6.22 23.66
CA LYS A 94 27.59 -4.83 23.58
C LYS A 94 27.05 -4.24 22.27
N GLN A 95 25.81 -3.79 22.28
CA GLN A 95 25.24 -3.05 21.18
C GLN A 95 25.75 -1.61 21.33
N SER A 96 26.61 -1.14 20.42
CA SER A 96 27.07 0.24 20.40
C SER A 96 25.87 1.14 20.12
N SER A 97 25.24 1.66 21.18
CA SER A 97 24.23 2.69 21.03
C SER A 97 24.91 3.99 20.65
N ASN A 98 24.62 4.50 19.46
CA ASN A 98 25.11 5.78 18.99
C ASN A 98 24.50 6.97 19.74
N THR A 99 23.42 6.77 20.51
CA THR A 99 22.67 7.88 21.09
C THR A 99 22.21 7.59 22.52
N CYS A 100 22.24 8.67 23.32
CA CYS A 100 22.11 8.82 24.76
C CYS A 100 21.52 7.63 25.55
N ASN A 101 22.32 7.04 26.45
CA ASN A 101 21.87 6.04 27.44
C ASN A 101 20.67 6.52 28.30
N LEU A 102 20.42 7.83 28.33
CA LEU A 102 19.36 8.51 29.04
C LEU A 102 17.95 8.14 28.54
N LEU A 103 17.78 7.84 27.23
CA LEU A 103 16.49 7.42 26.67
C LEU A 103 16.06 6.01 27.13
N ARG A 104 17.00 5.21 27.65
CA ARG A 104 16.73 3.86 28.14
C ARG A 104 16.48 3.80 29.65
N THR A 105 16.39 4.96 30.31
CA THR A 105 16.00 5.03 31.72
C THR A 105 14.48 4.96 31.85
N VAL A 106 14.01 4.33 32.92
CA VAL A 106 12.59 4.15 33.25
C VAL A 106 11.79 5.46 33.23
N ARG A 107 12.43 6.60 33.52
CA ARG A 107 11.79 7.92 33.54
C ARG A 107 11.53 8.51 32.15
N HIS A 108 12.43 8.31 31.19
CA HIS A 108 12.35 8.95 29.87
C HIS A 108 11.72 8.05 28.80
N LEU A 109 11.97 6.74 28.88
CA LEU A 109 11.50 5.76 27.90
C LEU A 109 9.97 5.80 27.70
N PRO A 110 9.12 5.83 28.75
CA PRO A 110 7.67 6.00 28.61
C PRO A 110 7.26 7.26 27.86
N ARG A 111 7.90 8.39 28.19
CA ARG A 111 7.56 9.71 27.64
C ARG A 111 7.82 9.75 26.14
N GLU A 112 9.02 9.36 25.72
CA GLU A 112 9.40 9.38 24.31
C GLU A 112 8.60 8.36 23.48
N TYR A 113 8.37 7.17 24.04
CA TYR A 113 7.53 6.18 23.37
C TYR A 113 6.08 6.66 23.21
N ASN A 114 5.51 7.32 24.21
CA ASN A 114 4.16 7.90 24.11
C ASN A 114 4.08 8.97 23.01
N SER A 115 5.09 9.82 22.88
CA SER A 115 5.16 10.79 21.78
C SER A 115 5.09 10.09 20.41
N VAL A 116 5.85 9.00 20.25
CA VAL A 116 5.84 8.20 19.01
C VAL A 116 4.51 7.46 18.82
N GLN A 117 3.89 6.98 19.89
CA GLN A 117 2.57 6.35 19.84
C GLN A 117 1.48 7.34 19.42
N LEU A 118 1.53 8.58 19.93
CA LEU A 118 0.62 9.66 19.53
C LEU A 118 0.85 10.07 18.06
N LEU A 119 2.11 10.20 17.64
CA LEU A 119 2.45 10.46 16.25
C LEU A 119 1.93 9.35 15.33
N HIS A 120 2.13 8.09 15.72
CA HIS A 120 1.62 6.94 14.99
C HIS A 120 0.10 6.90 14.96
N LEU A 121 -0.58 7.22 16.06
CA LEU A 121 -2.03 7.30 16.12
C LEU A 121 -2.57 8.33 15.12
N ARG A 122 -1.92 9.49 15.03
CA ARG A 122 -2.30 10.54 14.07
C ARG A 122 -2.05 10.10 12.63
N ALA A 123 -0.87 9.54 12.34
CA ALA A 123 -0.53 9.04 11.01
C ALA A 123 -1.47 7.90 10.57
N ASN A 124 -1.69 6.92 11.44
CA ASN A 124 -2.61 5.80 11.20
C ASN A 124 -4.06 6.28 11.06
N GLY A 125 -4.46 7.35 11.75
CA GLY A 125 -5.78 7.98 11.59
C GLY A 125 -6.11 8.36 10.14
N CYS A 126 -5.13 8.85 9.39
CA CYS A 126 -5.28 9.21 7.98
C CYS A 126 -5.31 7.98 7.07
N VAL A 127 -4.50 6.95 7.36
CA VAL A 127 -4.31 5.82 6.43
C VAL A 127 -5.15 4.57 6.76
N LYS A 128 -5.76 4.48 7.95
CA LYS A 128 -6.36 3.22 8.44
C LYS A 128 -7.43 2.64 7.52
N TYR A 129 -8.31 3.48 6.97
CA TYR A 129 -9.37 3.05 6.06
C TYR A 129 -8.88 2.95 4.62
N LEU A 130 -7.96 3.84 4.22
CA LEU A 130 -7.32 3.80 2.92
C LEU A 130 -6.58 2.46 2.71
N MET A 131 -5.91 1.94 3.74
CA MET A 131 -5.22 0.64 3.68
C MET A 131 -6.17 -0.53 3.39
N LEU A 132 -7.39 -0.51 3.93
CA LEU A 132 -8.40 -1.53 3.65
C LEU A 132 -8.83 -1.48 2.19
N VAL A 133 -9.16 -0.28 1.69
CA VAL A 133 -9.57 -0.06 0.31
C VAL A 133 -8.44 -0.48 -0.64
N MET A 134 -7.23 0.03 -0.44
CA MET A 134 -6.06 -0.33 -1.25
C MET A 134 -5.79 -1.84 -1.26
N HIS A 135 -5.95 -2.52 -0.12
CA HIS A 135 -5.78 -3.97 -0.05
C HIS A 135 -6.78 -4.72 -0.93
N SER A 136 -8.05 -4.30 -0.90
CA SER A 136 -9.11 -4.87 -1.73
C SER A 136 -8.91 -4.56 -3.21
N GLU A 137 -8.58 -3.31 -3.53
CA GLU A 137 -8.37 -2.87 -4.92
C GLU A 137 -7.18 -3.56 -5.57
N CYS A 138 -6.03 -3.67 -4.87
CA CYS A 138 -4.88 -4.41 -5.39
C CYS A 138 -5.23 -5.89 -5.64
N LEU A 139 -5.98 -6.53 -4.74
CA LEU A 139 -6.42 -7.91 -4.92
C LEU A 139 -7.33 -8.05 -6.15
N HIS A 140 -8.35 -7.19 -6.28
CA HIS A 140 -9.30 -7.23 -7.40
C HIS A 140 -8.60 -6.95 -8.73
N PHE A 141 -7.67 -5.98 -8.75
CA PHE A 141 -6.90 -5.65 -9.95
C PHE A 141 -6.07 -6.83 -10.43
N ILE A 142 -5.27 -7.45 -9.55
CA ILE A 142 -4.44 -8.61 -9.88
C ILE A 142 -5.30 -9.78 -10.37
N LEU A 143 -6.40 -10.08 -9.67
CA LEU A 143 -7.32 -11.13 -10.09
C LEU A 143 -7.96 -10.85 -11.44
N SER A 144 -8.33 -9.58 -11.72
CA SER A 144 -8.90 -9.19 -13.01
C SER A 144 -7.89 -9.37 -14.14
N CYS A 145 -6.63 -8.93 -13.96
CA CYS A 145 -5.57 -9.17 -14.93
C CYS A 145 -5.39 -10.68 -15.20
N ASN A 146 -5.33 -11.49 -14.15
CA ASN A 146 -5.15 -12.94 -14.28
C ASN A 146 -6.35 -13.60 -14.98
N VAL A 147 -7.58 -13.21 -14.65
CA VAL A 147 -8.81 -13.73 -15.28
C VAL A 147 -8.85 -13.35 -16.75
N ILE A 148 -8.61 -12.08 -17.10
CA ILE A 148 -8.61 -11.61 -18.50
C ILE A 148 -7.54 -12.35 -19.31
N LEU A 149 -6.34 -12.48 -18.74
CA LEU A 149 -5.23 -13.20 -19.38
C LEU A 149 -5.58 -14.67 -19.64
N LEU A 150 -6.20 -15.36 -18.69
CA LEU A 150 -6.60 -16.76 -18.83
C LEU A 150 -7.78 -16.96 -19.79
N THR A 151 -8.80 -16.10 -19.72
CA THR A 151 -10.03 -16.23 -20.52
C THR A 151 -9.83 -15.89 -21.99
N SER A 152 -9.05 -14.84 -22.24
CA SER A 152 -8.89 -14.26 -23.57
C SER A 152 -7.51 -14.58 -24.13
N TRP A 153 -6.87 -15.67 -23.69
CA TRP A 153 -5.50 -15.99 -24.07
C TRP A 153 -5.33 -16.12 -25.58
N ASN A 154 -6.28 -16.74 -26.28
CA ASN A 154 -6.17 -16.94 -27.73
C ASN A 154 -6.58 -15.70 -28.55
N SER A 155 -7.37 -14.79 -27.97
CA SER A 155 -7.87 -13.59 -28.66
C SER A 155 -7.05 -12.34 -28.40
N LEU A 156 -6.24 -12.31 -27.33
CA LEU A 156 -5.37 -11.19 -27.01
C LEU A 156 -4.13 -11.17 -27.91
N ASP A 157 -3.71 -9.98 -28.29
CA ASP A 157 -2.42 -9.75 -28.94
C ASP A 157 -1.26 -10.00 -27.95
N ILE A 158 -0.07 -10.34 -28.46
CA ILE A 158 1.12 -10.64 -27.66
C ILE A 158 1.49 -9.47 -26.75
N TYR A 159 1.36 -8.23 -27.23
CA TYR A 159 1.65 -7.04 -26.44
C TYR A 159 0.67 -6.89 -25.26
N ALA A 160 -0.62 -7.12 -25.50
CA ALA A 160 -1.63 -7.06 -24.44
C ALA A 160 -1.42 -8.15 -23.38
N LYS A 161 -1.05 -9.38 -23.80
CA LYS A 161 -0.70 -10.47 -22.87
C LYS A 161 0.47 -10.09 -21.97
N MET A 162 1.57 -9.62 -22.58
CA MET A 162 2.77 -9.22 -21.85
C MET A 162 2.47 -8.06 -20.89
N GLN A 163 1.67 -7.08 -21.31
CA GLN A 163 1.27 -5.96 -20.47
C GLN A 163 0.43 -6.40 -19.27
N MET A 164 -0.60 -7.24 -19.47
CA MET A 164 -1.44 -7.76 -18.38
C MET A 164 -0.64 -8.61 -17.39
N PHE A 165 0.25 -9.46 -17.91
CA PHE A 165 1.16 -10.26 -17.09
C PHE A 165 2.10 -9.38 -16.26
N LEU A 166 2.74 -8.40 -16.90
CA LEU A 166 3.65 -7.47 -16.23
C LEU A 166 2.93 -6.64 -15.16
N TRP A 167 1.74 -6.12 -15.45
CA TRP A 167 0.94 -5.39 -14.47
C TRP A 167 0.54 -6.26 -13.28
N SER A 168 0.04 -7.47 -13.53
CA SER A 168 -0.30 -8.41 -12.46
C SER A 168 0.91 -8.67 -11.55
N PHE A 169 2.06 -8.99 -12.15
CA PHE A 169 3.30 -9.25 -11.42
C PHE A 169 3.80 -8.04 -10.63
N VAL A 170 3.84 -6.85 -11.23
CA VAL A 170 4.32 -5.62 -10.58
C VAL A 170 3.43 -5.25 -9.39
N PHE A 171 2.12 -5.29 -9.55
CA PHE A 171 1.19 -4.99 -8.46
C PHE A 171 1.26 -6.03 -7.34
N GLU A 172 1.33 -7.31 -7.67
CA GLU A 172 1.48 -8.38 -6.68
C GLU A 172 2.79 -8.23 -5.90
N PHE A 173 3.91 -8.04 -6.60
CA PHE A 173 5.22 -7.88 -5.99
C PHE A 173 5.28 -6.63 -5.10
N TRP A 174 4.89 -5.47 -5.64
CA TRP A 174 4.91 -4.20 -4.92
C TRP A 174 4.06 -4.25 -3.65
N TRP A 175 2.82 -4.73 -3.75
CA TRP A 175 1.92 -4.80 -2.61
C TRP A 175 2.41 -5.82 -1.56
N THR A 176 2.99 -6.93 -1.99
CA THR A 176 3.59 -7.93 -1.10
C THR A 176 4.77 -7.35 -0.31
N VAL A 177 5.67 -6.62 -0.98
CA VAL A 177 6.79 -5.92 -0.33
C VAL A 177 6.29 -4.93 0.70
N TRP A 178 5.28 -4.12 0.35
CA TRP A 178 4.66 -3.17 1.27
C TRP A 178 4.09 -3.86 2.52
N LEU A 179 3.31 -4.93 2.34
CA LEU A 179 2.73 -5.69 3.45
C LEU A 179 3.82 -6.33 4.34
N GLU A 180 4.94 -6.79 3.78
CA GLU A 180 6.05 -7.34 4.56
C GLU A 180 6.78 -6.25 5.36
N VAL A 181 6.98 -5.04 4.80
CA VAL A 181 7.56 -3.89 5.54
C VAL A 181 6.68 -3.54 6.73
N VAL A 182 5.37 -3.39 6.52
CA VAL A 182 4.40 -3.10 7.59
C VAL A 182 4.33 -4.24 8.60
N GLY A 183 4.37 -5.49 8.15
CA GLY A 183 4.40 -6.67 9.01
C GLY A 183 5.68 -6.74 9.87
N ARG A 184 6.83 -6.37 9.32
CA ARG A 184 8.10 -6.22 10.04
C ARG A 184 8.03 -5.10 11.07
N PHE A 185 7.46 -3.96 10.70
CA PHE A 185 7.25 -2.85 11.61
C PHE A 185 6.46 -3.27 12.85
N TYR A 186 5.34 -3.97 12.67
CA TYR A 186 4.56 -4.53 13.77
C TYR A 186 5.39 -5.49 14.65
N LYS A 187 6.11 -6.43 14.04
CA LYS A 187 6.97 -7.39 14.76
C LYS A 187 8.05 -6.66 15.58
N MET A 188 8.67 -5.63 15.01
CA MET A 188 9.68 -4.83 15.68
C MET A 188 9.07 -4.09 16.87
N SER A 189 7.93 -3.41 16.70
CA SER A 189 7.24 -2.72 17.80
C SER A 189 6.93 -3.67 18.96
N LYS A 190 6.40 -4.86 18.67
CA LYS A 190 6.15 -5.91 19.69
C LYS A 190 7.44 -6.39 20.36
N THR A 191 8.53 -6.55 19.60
CA THR A 191 9.83 -6.98 20.13
C THR A 191 10.45 -5.91 21.03
N THR A 192 10.30 -4.64 20.65
CA THR A 192 10.75 -3.49 21.45
C THR A 192 10.02 -3.46 22.79
N LEU A 193 8.70 -3.55 22.81
CA LEU A 193 7.93 -3.63 24.06
C LEU A 193 8.32 -4.85 24.92
N ASN A 194 8.53 -6.01 24.29
CA ASN A 194 8.99 -7.21 25.00
C ASN A 194 10.41 -7.07 25.57
N SER A 195 11.26 -6.22 24.97
CA SER A 195 12.62 -5.96 25.46
C SER A 195 12.65 -5.14 26.74
N TRP A 196 11.57 -4.40 27.02
CA TRP A 196 11.48 -3.50 28.17
C TRP A 196 11.54 -4.23 29.52
N LYS A 197 11.30 -5.55 29.56
CA LYS A 197 11.52 -6.38 30.74
C LYS A 197 12.98 -6.38 31.25
N ASN A 198 13.92 -6.02 30.37
CA ASN A 198 15.35 -5.96 30.64
C ASN A 198 15.85 -4.52 30.91
N VAL A 199 14.96 -3.53 30.98
CA VAL A 199 15.35 -2.15 31.28
C VAL A 199 16.02 -2.08 32.65
N LYS A 200 17.15 -1.38 32.72
CA LYS A 200 17.85 -1.11 33.98
C LYS A 200 16.97 -0.22 34.85
N SER A 201 16.65 -0.69 36.05
CA SER A 201 15.84 0.00 37.06
C SER A 201 16.67 0.25 38.30
N ILE A 202 16.46 1.39 38.96
CA ILE A 202 17.17 1.71 40.20
C ILE A 202 16.57 0.93 41.36
N SER A 203 15.24 0.78 41.38
CA SER A 203 14.50 0.07 42.44
C SER A 203 13.58 -1.03 41.91
N LYS A 204 13.38 -2.08 42.71
CA LYS A 204 12.37 -3.13 42.44
C LYS A 204 10.95 -2.54 42.30
N HIS A 205 10.63 -1.50 43.08
CA HIS A 205 9.32 -0.86 43.04
C HIS A 205 9.11 -0.09 41.74
N GLU A 206 10.11 0.69 41.33
CA GLU A 206 10.13 1.41 40.05
C GLU A 206 9.96 0.45 38.87
N LYS A 207 10.69 -0.68 38.88
CA LYS A 207 10.54 -1.73 37.86
C LYS A 207 9.11 -2.27 37.81
N LYS A 208 8.48 -2.53 38.96
CA LYS A 208 7.11 -3.04 39.03
C LYS A 208 6.11 -2.05 38.43
N CYS A 209 6.23 -0.76 38.74
CA CYS A 209 5.40 0.30 38.17
C CYS A 209 5.60 0.42 36.66
N PHE A 210 6.85 0.44 36.20
CA PHE A 210 7.17 0.48 34.78
C PHE A 210 6.65 -0.74 34.01
N MET A 211 6.74 -1.94 34.57
CA MET A 211 6.20 -3.15 33.92
C MET A 211 4.67 -3.14 33.83
N LYS A 212 3.97 -2.52 34.78
CA LYS A 212 2.51 -2.30 34.66
C LYS A 212 2.21 -1.37 33.49
N TYR A 213 2.97 -0.28 33.36
CA TYR A 213 2.86 0.65 32.24
C TYR A 213 3.23 0.00 30.89
N ALA A 214 4.32 -0.75 30.82
CA ALA A 214 4.74 -1.45 29.59
C ALA A 214 3.67 -2.42 29.07
N LYS A 215 2.86 -3.01 29.97
CA LYS A 215 1.72 -3.87 29.62
C LYS A 215 0.53 -3.08 29.05
N THR A 216 0.37 -1.80 29.38
CA THR A 216 -0.70 -0.96 28.81
C THR A 216 -0.33 -0.44 27.41
N CYS A 217 0.97 -0.23 27.15
CA CYS A 217 1.47 0.14 25.82
C CYS A 217 1.11 -0.92 24.77
N GLN A 218 0.49 -0.48 23.68
CA GLN A 218 0.12 -1.34 22.57
C GLN A 218 1.17 -1.27 21.47
N PRO A 219 1.46 -2.38 20.78
CA PRO A 219 2.34 -2.34 19.62
C PRO A 219 1.76 -1.43 18.54
N LEU A 220 2.63 -0.67 17.89
CA LEU A 220 2.30 0.19 16.77
C LEU A 220 1.84 -0.68 15.60
N THR A 221 0.62 -0.43 15.13
CA THR A 221 -0.07 -1.24 14.12
C THR A 221 -0.73 -0.34 13.10
N PHE A 222 -0.53 -0.66 11.82
CA PHE A 222 -1.24 -0.02 10.72
C PHE A 222 -2.60 -0.69 10.50
N GLY A 223 -3.63 0.13 10.29
CA GLY A 223 -5.00 -0.29 10.04
C GLY A 223 -5.96 0.01 11.19
N ALA A 224 -7.24 -0.30 10.96
CA ALA A 224 -8.30 -0.11 11.94
C ALA A 224 -8.37 -1.33 12.86
N ARG A 225 -8.10 -1.13 14.16
CA ARG A 225 -8.14 -2.20 15.16
C ARG A 225 -9.51 -2.88 15.19
N GLY A 226 -9.52 -4.21 15.11
CA GLY A 226 -10.74 -5.02 15.08
C GLY A 226 -11.37 -5.21 13.70
N VAL A 227 -11.05 -4.36 12.72
CA VAL A 227 -11.55 -4.48 11.35
C VAL A 227 -10.48 -5.08 10.45
N PHE A 228 -9.35 -4.38 10.31
CA PHE A 228 -8.25 -4.79 9.45
C PHE A 228 -6.94 -4.27 10.02
N THR A 229 -6.14 -5.19 10.57
CA THR A 229 -4.80 -4.88 11.08
C THR A 229 -3.78 -5.64 10.26
N ILE A 230 -2.83 -4.91 9.68
CA ILE A 230 -1.79 -5.51 8.86
C ILE A 230 -0.75 -6.17 9.77
N ASN A 231 -0.60 -7.48 9.61
CA ASN A 231 0.41 -8.28 10.28
C ASN A 231 1.14 -9.16 9.25
N ARG A 232 2.22 -9.85 9.65
CA ARG A 232 2.93 -10.78 8.76
C ARG A 232 2.04 -11.88 8.16
N VAL A 233 1.00 -12.28 8.87
CA VAL A 233 0.03 -13.28 8.39
C VAL A 233 -0.83 -12.70 7.24
N THR A 234 -0.99 -11.39 7.18
CA THR A 234 -1.73 -10.70 6.11
C THR A 234 -1.03 -10.87 4.76
N VAL A 235 0.31 -10.87 4.73
CA VAL A 235 1.09 -11.17 3.52
C VAL A 235 0.74 -12.55 2.98
N LEU A 236 0.80 -13.57 3.84
CA LEU A 236 0.49 -14.96 3.46
C LEU A 236 -0.97 -15.12 3.03
N LYS A 237 -1.91 -14.46 3.73
CA LYS A 237 -3.32 -14.45 3.35
C LYS A 237 -3.54 -13.80 1.98
N PHE A 238 -2.84 -12.71 1.70
CA PHE A 238 -2.93 -12.00 0.43
C PHE A 238 -2.46 -12.88 -0.74
N THR A 239 -1.22 -13.40 -0.68
CA THR A 239 -0.67 -14.28 -1.72
C THR A 239 -1.55 -15.52 -1.91
N ARG A 240 -2.01 -16.14 -0.81
CA ARG A 240 -2.95 -17.27 -0.87
C ARG A 240 -4.26 -16.89 -1.56
N SER A 241 -4.81 -15.70 -1.30
CA SER A 241 -6.04 -15.21 -1.94
C SER A 241 -5.86 -14.99 -3.43
N VAL A 242 -4.73 -14.42 -3.86
CA VAL A 242 -4.39 -14.26 -5.29
C VAL A 242 -4.34 -15.63 -5.96
N VAL A 243 -3.51 -16.55 -5.46
CA VAL A 243 -3.35 -17.90 -6.02
C VAL A 243 -4.68 -18.65 -6.06
N LYS A 244 -5.42 -18.70 -4.95
CA LYS A 244 -6.73 -19.37 -4.87
C LYS A 244 -7.76 -18.74 -5.80
N GLY A 245 -7.77 -17.42 -5.93
CA GLY A 245 -8.67 -16.71 -6.84
C GLY A 245 -8.38 -17.04 -8.30
N THR A 246 -7.11 -17.04 -8.70
CA THR A 246 -6.67 -17.42 -10.04
C THR A 246 -7.04 -18.88 -10.36
N PHE A 247 -6.77 -19.84 -9.46
CA PHE A 247 -7.16 -21.24 -9.66
C PHE A 247 -8.67 -21.42 -9.78
N LYS A 248 -9.46 -20.74 -8.94
CA LYS A 248 -10.92 -20.78 -9.03
C LYS A 248 -11.43 -20.27 -10.38
N ALA A 249 -10.85 -19.18 -10.88
CA ALA A 249 -11.16 -18.67 -12.20
C ALA A 249 -10.84 -19.71 -13.29
N MET A 250 -9.63 -20.28 -13.26
CA MET A 250 -9.22 -21.32 -14.20
C MET A 250 -10.19 -22.53 -14.21
N LEU A 251 -10.57 -23.04 -13.04
CA LEU A 251 -11.52 -24.15 -12.92
C LEU A 251 -12.94 -23.80 -13.40
N ALA A 252 -13.35 -22.53 -13.29
CA ALA A 252 -14.64 -22.09 -13.80
C ALA A 252 -14.66 -22.08 -15.34
N PHE A 253 -13.53 -21.81 -15.99
CA PHE A 253 -13.43 -21.81 -17.45
C PHE A 253 -13.20 -23.19 -18.05
N GLY A 254 -12.45 -24.08 -17.39
CA GLY A 254 -12.20 -25.44 -17.88
C GLY A 254 -13.39 -26.40 -17.80
N ARG A 255 -14.57 -25.93 -17.38
CA ARG A 255 -15.83 -26.71 -17.35
C ARG A 255 -16.71 -26.51 -18.59
N LYS A 256 -16.22 -25.77 -19.58
CA LYS A 256 -16.83 -25.66 -20.92
C LYS A 256 -15.98 -26.41 -21.92
#